data_AF-A0A7X0HF48-F1
#
_entry.id   AF-A0A7X0HF48-F1
#
_cell.length_a   1.000
_cell.length_b   1.000
_cell.length_c   1.000
_cell.angle_alpha   90.00
_cell.angle_beta   90.00
_cell.angle_gamma   90.00
#
_symmetry.space_group_name_H-M   'P 1'
#
loop_
_entity.id
_entity.type
_entity.pdbx_description
1 polymer ?
#
loop_
_entity_poly.entity_id
_entity_poly.type
_entity_poly.pdbx_seq_one_letter_code
_entity_poly.pdbx_strand_id
1 'polypeptide(L)'
;MAALEELEEARAVWLAYEVAFAERRKREKHDGLRRPGSFDDWHRRTWGGFGVAWCDDPAVHPKGPLAGVLRALITALESEPGGHCPVCTSSRIVWKQDMVHEPWCGPVCTGCGILVPQPVLTDEALAQARRVRRRELASVG
;
A
#
# COMPACT_ATOMS: atom_id res chain seq x y z
N MET A 1 13.83 -20.92 12.60
CA MET A 1 13.45 -19.73 13.40
C MET A 1 13.28 -18.46 12.55
N ALA A 2 13.83 -18.40 11.33
CA ALA A 2 13.75 -17.25 10.43
C ALA A 2 12.34 -16.62 10.22
N ALA A 3 11.27 -17.42 10.15
CA ALA A 3 9.92 -16.86 9.91
C ALA A 3 9.40 -16.01 11.09
N LEU A 4 9.73 -16.38 12.33
CA LEU A 4 9.34 -15.58 13.50
C LEU A 4 10.17 -14.30 13.56
N GLU A 5 11.49 -14.42 13.34
CA GLU A 5 12.41 -13.28 13.32
C GLU A 5 12.00 -12.25 12.26
N GLU A 6 11.59 -12.70 11.07
CA GLU A 6 11.08 -11.83 10.01
C GLU A 6 9.80 -11.08 10.44
N LEU A 7 8.87 -11.77 11.10
CA LEU A 7 7.66 -11.15 11.64
C LEU A 7 7.97 -10.15 12.76
N GLU A 8 8.92 -10.45 13.63
CA GLU A 8 9.35 -9.55 14.70
C GLU A 8 10.04 -8.30 14.13
N GLU A 9 10.86 -8.46 13.08
CA GLU A 9 11.46 -7.32 12.38
C GLU A 9 10.38 -6.45 11.72
N ALA A 10 9.44 -7.07 11.00
CA ALA A 10 8.32 -6.37 10.39
C ALA A 10 7.45 -5.63 11.44
N ARG A 11 7.21 -6.27 12.59
CA ARG A 11 6.50 -5.66 13.73
C ARG A 11 7.26 -4.46 14.28
N ALA A 12 8.59 -4.55 14.41
CA ALA A 12 9.40 -3.43 14.88
C ALA A 12 9.29 -2.22 13.92
N VAL A 13 9.29 -2.46 12.61
CA VAL A 13 9.05 -1.42 11.59
C VAL A 13 7.68 -0.76 11.77
N TRP A 14 6.63 -1.56 11.88
CA TRP A 14 5.27 -1.06 12.04
C TRP A 14 5.09 -0.25 13.33
N LEU A 15 5.60 -0.75 14.46
CA LEU A 15 5.48 -0.04 15.74
C LEU A 15 6.26 1.28 15.75
N ALA A 16 7.43 1.33 15.11
CA ALA A 16 8.18 2.58 14.97
C ALA A 16 7.38 3.62 14.15
N TYR A 17 6.74 3.17 13.07
CA TYR A 17 5.82 4.00 12.28
C TYR A 17 4.63 4.51 13.09
N GLU A 18 3.96 3.64 13.86
CA GLU A 18 2.82 4.04 14.72
C GLU A 18 3.20 5.14 15.71
N VAL A 19 4.38 5.03 16.34
CA VAL A 19 4.90 6.04 17.25
C VAL A 19 5.15 7.36 16.50
N ALA A 20 5.81 7.32 15.35
CA ALA A 20 6.07 8.51 14.55
C ALA A 20 4.78 9.21 14.10
N PHE A 21 3.78 8.44 13.66
CA PHE A 21 2.45 8.92 13.31
C PHE A 21 1.78 9.62 14.49
N ALA A 22 1.75 8.97 15.67
CA ALA A 22 1.14 9.53 16.87
C ALA A 22 1.79 10.87 17.27
N GLU A 23 3.13 10.94 17.24
CA GLU A 23 3.87 12.15 17.55
C GLU A 23 3.61 13.28 16.54
N ARG A 24 3.56 12.97 15.24
CA ARG A 24 3.21 13.95 14.20
C ARG A 24 1.79 14.49 14.40
N ARG A 25 0.81 13.60 14.60
CA ARG A 25 -0.59 13.98 14.81
C ARG A 25 -0.79 14.81 16.08
N LYS A 26 0.01 14.58 17.14
CA LYS A 26 0.00 15.45 18.34
C LYS A 26 0.43 16.88 18.00
N ARG A 27 1.53 17.04 17.26
CA ARG A 27 2.03 18.36 16.81
C ARG A 27 1.02 19.07 15.91
N GLU A 28 0.52 18.40 14.88
CA GLU A 28 -0.49 18.96 13.98
C GLU A 28 -1.77 19.40 14.72
N LYS A 29 -2.24 18.60 15.69
CA LYS A 29 -3.39 18.99 16.53
C LYS A 29 -3.10 20.24 17.37
N HIS A 30 -1.90 20.35 17.92
CA HIS A 30 -1.42 21.52 18.65
C HIS A 30 -1.41 22.76 17.74
N ASP A 31 -0.97 22.60 16.49
CA ASP A 31 -0.88 23.66 15.48
C ASP A 31 -2.23 23.95 14.79
N GLY A 32 -3.33 23.40 15.30
CA GLY A 32 -4.69 23.66 14.82
C GLY A 32 -5.15 22.81 13.62
N LEU A 33 -4.31 21.93 13.09
CA LEU A 33 -4.65 21.01 12.00
C LEU A 33 -5.48 19.82 12.52
N ARG A 34 -6.81 19.97 12.43
CA ARG A 34 -7.78 18.97 12.91
C ARG A 34 -8.18 17.93 11.87
N ARG A 35 -8.02 18.21 10.58
CA ARG A 35 -8.36 17.26 9.50
C ARG A 35 -7.13 16.46 9.08
N PRO A 36 -7.18 15.12 9.16
CA PRO A 36 -6.13 14.25 8.64
C PRO A 36 -6.02 14.34 7.11
N GLY A 37 -4.82 14.17 6.56
CA GLY A 37 -4.57 14.12 5.11
C GLY A 37 -4.94 12.76 4.47
N SER A 38 -4.80 12.63 3.15
CA SER A 38 -5.02 11.37 2.41
C SER A 38 -4.10 10.24 2.88
N PHE A 39 -2.88 10.57 3.29
CA PHE A 39 -1.94 9.67 3.98
C PHE A 39 -2.57 9.04 5.22
N ASP A 40 -3.25 9.83 6.04
CA ASP A 40 -3.84 9.37 7.30
C ASP A 40 -5.10 8.51 7.05
N ASP A 41 -5.72 8.59 5.87
CA ASP A 41 -6.82 7.71 5.47
C ASP A 41 -6.33 6.28 5.22
N TRP A 42 -5.13 6.10 4.64
CA TRP A 42 -4.51 4.78 4.55
C TRP A 42 -4.22 4.19 5.93
N HIS A 43 -3.65 5.00 6.83
CA HIS A 43 -3.40 4.60 8.21
C HIS A 43 -4.69 4.19 8.93
N ARG A 44 -5.78 4.97 8.75
CA ARG A 44 -7.10 4.64 9.30
C ARG A 44 -7.62 3.29 8.82
N ARG A 45 -7.41 2.94 7.55
CA ARG A 45 -7.86 1.67 6.95
C ARG A 45 -6.98 0.47 7.33
N THR A 46 -5.77 0.71 7.82
CA THR A 46 -4.77 -0.33 8.15
C THR A 46 -4.55 -0.51 9.65
N TRP A 47 -5.54 -0.09 10.46
CA TRP A 47 -5.43 -0.06 11.91
C TRP A 47 -5.04 -1.43 12.50
N GLY A 48 -4.06 -1.44 13.41
CA GLY A 48 -3.51 -2.67 13.98
C GLY A 48 -2.56 -3.45 13.06
N GLY A 49 -2.19 -2.89 11.89
CA GLY A 49 -1.31 -3.53 10.92
C GLY A 49 -2.04 -4.48 9.96
N PHE A 50 -3.36 -4.63 10.08
CA PHE A 50 -4.15 -5.41 9.14
C PHE A 50 -4.21 -4.70 7.78
N GLY A 51 -3.92 -5.41 6.69
CA GLY A 51 -3.98 -4.84 5.34
C GLY A 51 -2.79 -3.96 4.94
N VAL A 52 -1.74 -3.87 5.77
CA VAL A 52 -0.57 -3.00 5.51
C VAL A 52 0.24 -3.42 4.27
N ALA A 53 0.39 -4.72 4.04
CA ALA A 53 1.16 -5.29 2.92
C ALA A 53 0.35 -6.42 2.28
N TRP A 54 -0.84 -6.09 1.79
CA TRP A 54 -1.80 -7.07 1.30
C TRP A 54 -1.45 -7.60 -0.08
N CYS A 55 -1.53 -8.92 -0.28
CA CYS A 55 -1.50 -9.57 -1.58
C CYS A 55 -2.83 -10.30 -1.79
N ASP A 56 -3.50 -10.04 -2.92
CA ASP A 56 -4.80 -10.65 -3.23
C ASP A 56 -4.67 -12.16 -3.52
N ASP A 57 -3.63 -12.55 -4.26
CA ASP A 57 -3.21 -13.94 -4.41
C ASP A 57 -1.97 -14.18 -3.53
N PRO A 58 -2.05 -15.01 -2.46
CA PRO A 58 -0.92 -15.25 -1.58
C PRO A 58 0.22 -16.02 -2.27
N ALA A 59 0.00 -16.65 -3.43
CA ALA A 59 1.07 -17.25 -4.23
C ALA A 59 1.85 -16.21 -5.05
N VAL A 60 1.31 -15.00 -5.22
CA VAL A 60 1.97 -13.89 -5.91
C VAL A 60 2.24 -12.79 -4.89
N HIS A 61 3.42 -12.83 -4.30
CA HIS A 61 3.85 -11.88 -3.27
C HIS A 61 5.26 -11.34 -3.56
N PRO A 62 5.65 -10.21 -2.93
CA PRO A 62 7.02 -9.71 -3.01
C PRO A 62 8.05 -10.76 -2.58
N LYS A 63 9.17 -10.82 -3.29
CA LYS A 63 10.29 -11.74 -2.98
C LYS A 63 11.21 -11.25 -1.86
N GLY A 64 11.15 -9.96 -1.54
CA GLY A 64 11.94 -9.36 -0.48
C GLY A 64 11.36 -9.65 0.91
N PRO A 65 12.15 -9.44 1.98
CA PRO A 65 11.69 -9.66 3.36
C PRO A 65 10.55 -8.70 3.71
N LEU A 66 9.61 -9.15 4.55
CA LEU A 66 8.42 -8.39 4.91
C LEU A 66 8.77 -7.01 5.49
N ALA A 67 9.79 -6.93 6.35
CA ALA A 67 10.27 -5.66 6.90
C ALA A 67 10.71 -4.67 5.80
N GLY A 68 11.37 -5.17 4.75
CA GLY A 68 11.77 -4.37 3.59
C GLY A 68 10.56 -3.86 2.79
N VAL A 69 9.56 -4.73 2.59
CA VAL A 69 8.29 -4.35 1.95
C VAL A 69 7.59 -3.24 2.73
N LEU A 70 7.48 -3.37 4.04
CA LEU A 70 6.85 -2.37 4.91
C LEU A 70 7.58 -1.03 4.86
N ARG A 71 8.92 -1.03 4.96
CA ARG A 71 9.70 0.21 4.84
C ARG A 71 9.45 0.89 3.50
N ALA A 72 9.45 0.15 2.40
CA ALA A 72 9.20 0.70 1.07
C ALA A 72 7.80 1.34 0.96
N LEU A 73 6.78 0.71 1.52
CA LEU A 73 5.42 1.26 1.55
C LEU A 73 5.32 2.52 2.41
N ILE A 74 5.87 2.50 3.63
CA ILE A 74 5.86 3.65 4.55
C ILE A 74 6.59 4.83 3.91
N THR A 75 7.79 4.61 3.37
CA THR A 75 8.56 5.65 2.67
C THR A 75 7.79 6.23 1.49
N ALA A 76 7.13 5.40 0.69
CA ALA A 76 6.34 5.87 -0.44
C ALA A 76 5.12 6.69 -0.02
N LEU A 77 4.47 6.34 1.09
CA LEU A 77 3.37 7.11 1.64
C LEU A 77 3.84 8.48 2.14
N GLU A 78 5.05 8.56 2.69
CA GLU A 78 5.65 9.81 3.19
C GLU A 78 6.28 10.67 2.07
N SER A 79 6.32 10.15 0.84
CA SER A 79 6.92 10.80 -0.33
C SER A 79 5.85 11.32 -1.30
N GLU A 80 6.29 12.03 -2.34
CA GLU A 80 5.40 12.38 -3.45
C GLU A 80 4.89 11.12 -4.18
N PRO A 81 3.61 11.10 -4.60
CA PRO A 81 3.05 9.97 -5.33
C PRO A 81 3.82 9.66 -6.63
N GLY A 82 3.97 8.38 -6.96
CA GLY A 82 4.72 7.90 -8.11
C GLY A 82 3.90 7.10 -9.13
N GLY A 83 4.52 6.81 -10.28
CA GLY A 83 3.91 5.97 -11.32
C GLY A 83 4.19 4.47 -11.21
N HIS A 84 4.93 4.04 -10.18
CA HIS A 84 5.50 2.70 -10.07
C HIS A 84 5.14 2.06 -8.73
N CYS A 85 5.17 0.74 -8.69
CA CYS A 85 5.04 0.00 -7.44
C CYS A 85 6.22 0.34 -6.52
N PRO A 86 5.98 0.78 -5.27
CA PRO A 86 7.06 1.16 -4.36
C PRO A 86 7.91 -0.03 -3.91
N VAL A 87 7.39 -1.26 -4.04
CA VAL A 87 8.06 -2.48 -3.58
C VAL A 87 8.97 -3.09 -4.64
N CYS A 88 8.50 -3.17 -5.89
CA CYS A 88 9.23 -3.85 -6.97
C CYS A 88 9.54 -2.96 -8.19
N THR A 89 9.26 -1.65 -8.08
CA THR A 89 9.48 -0.62 -9.11
C THR A 89 8.76 -0.85 -10.45
N SER A 90 7.94 -1.88 -10.57
CA SER A 90 7.16 -2.15 -11.78
C SER A 90 6.09 -1.09 -12.01
N SER A 91 5.95 -0.63 -13.26
CA SER A 91 4.83 0.22 -13.71
C SER A 91 3.57 -0.59 -14.07
N ARG A 92 3.64 -1.93 -14.02
CA ARG A 92 2.52 -2.81 -14.37
C ARG A 92 1.56 -2.92 -13.20
N ILE A 93 0.65 -1.97 -13.13
CA ILE A 93 -0.39 -1.88 -12.10
C ILE A 93 -1.75 -1.97 -12.78
N VAL A 94 -2.61 -2.87 -12.28
CA VAL A 94 -3.95 -3.10 -12.82
C VAL A 94 -4.99 -2.85 -11.74
N TRP A 95 -6.14 -2.30 -12.12
CA TRP A 95 -7.27 -2.18 -11.21
C TRP A 95 -8.00 -3.51 -11.14
N LYS A 96 -7.86 -4.24 -10.03
CA LYS A 96 -8.66 -5.44 -9.77
C LYS A 96 -9.99 -5.08 -9.11
N GLN A 97 -11.03 -5.82 -9.47
CA GLN A 97 -12.30 -5.89 -8.77
C GLN A 97 -12.49 -7.32 -8.28
N ASP A 98 -13.40 -7.52 -7.33
CA ASP A 98 -13.73 -8.84 -6.77
C ASP A 98 -12.57 -9.47 -5.97
N MET A 99 -11.80 -8.64 -5.26
CA MET A 99 -10.82 -9.13 -4.29
C MET A 99 -11.54 -9.90 -3.17
N VAL A 100 -10.89 -10.94 -2.66
CA VAL A 100 -11.47 -11.85 -1.66
C VAL A 100 -11.74 -11.14 -0.32
N HIS A 101 -11.03 -10.04 -0.05
CA HIS A 101 -11.12 -9.30 1.20
C HIS A 101 -11.23 -7.79 0.95
N GLU A 102 -11.72 -7.05 1.95
CA GLU A 102 -11.75 -5.60 1.90
C GLU A 102 -10.32 -5.02 1.86
N PRO A 103 -10.01 -4.05 0.98
CA PRO A 103 -10.91 -3.44 -0.01
C PRO A 103 -11.18 -4.38 -1.19
N TRP A 104 -12.47 -4.57 -1.52
CA TRP A 104 -12.96 -5.43 -2.61
C TRP A 104 -12.46 -5.02 -4.01
N CYS A 105 -11.81 -3.86 -4.13
CA CYS A 105 -11.17 -3.40 -5.35
C CYS A 105 -10.00 -2.47 -5.06
N GLY A 106 -9.05 -2.41 -6.00
CA GLY A 106 -7.90 -1.52 -5.89
C GLY A 106 -6.79 -1.81 -6.89
N PRO A 107 -5.72 -1.00 -6.89
CA PRO A 107 -4.60 -1.16 -7.80
C PRO A 107 -3.65 -2.26 -7.30
N VAL A 108 -3.50 -3.32 -8.08
CA VAL A 108 -2.60 -4.45 -7.80
C VAL A 108 -1.41 -4.39 -8.73
N CYS A 109 -0.20 -4.50 -8.18
CA CYS A 109 1.01 -4.66 -8.98
C CYS A 109 1.07 -6.08 -9.55
N THR A 110 1.10 -6.24 -10.87
CA THR A 110 1.23 -7.59 -11.49
C THR A 110 2.66 -8.14 -11.45
N GLY A 111 3.63 -7.32 -11.02
CA GLY A 111 5.03 -7.75 -10.85
C GLY A 111 5.28 -8.45 -9.51
N CYS A 112 4.61 -8.04 -8.43
CA CYS A 112 4.82 -8.60 -7.10
C CYS A 112 3.53 -8.94 -6.33
N GLY A 113 2.36 -8.69 -6.91
CA GLY A 113 1.04 -9.06 -6.37
C GLY A 113 0.50 -8.17 -5.25
N ILE A 114 1.28 -7.19 -4.79
CA ILE A 114 0.83 -6.32 -3.71
C ILE A 114 -0.30 -5.39 -4.16
N LEU A 115 -1.28 -5.21 -3.28
CA LEU A 115 -2.24 -4.12 -3.34
C LEU A 115 -1.52 -2.81 -3.02
N VAL A 116 -1.31 -1.99 -4.03
CA VAL A 116 -0.60 -0.73 -3.89
C VAL A 116 -1.52 0.29 -3.20
N PRO A 117 -1.10 0.98 -2.13
CA PRO A 117 -1.91 2.05 -1.55
C PRO A 117 -2.22 3.13 -2.60
N GLN A 118 -3.50 3.50 -2.76
CA GLN A 118 -3.87 4.53 -3.75
C GLN A 118 -3.13 5.87 -3.55
N PRO A 119 -2.90 6.36 -2.31
CA PRO A 119 -2.19 7.62 -2.09
C PRO A 119 -0.72 7.63 -2.56
N VAL A 120 -0.09 6.46 -2.76
CA VAL A 120 1.30 6.41 -3.28
C VAL A 120 1.36 6.50 -4.80
N LEU A 121 0.21 6.47 -5.48
CA LEU A 121 0.12 6.52 -6.93
C LEU A 121 -0.33 7.89 -7.41
N THR A 122 0.27 8.36 -8.50
CA THR A 122 -0.24 9.55 -9.19
C THR A 122 -1.64 9.29 -9.76
N ASP A 123 -2.41 10.36 -9.94
CA ASP A 123 -3.72 10.28 -10.59
C ASP A 123 -3.64 9.66 -11.99
N GLU A 124 -2.57 9.94 -12.72
CA GLU A 124 -2.31 9.34 -14.03
C GLU A 124 -2.12 7.82 -13.95
N ALA A 125 -1.33 7.34 -12.98
CA ALA A 125 -1.10 5.92 -12.76
C ALA A 125 -2.39 5.20 -12.35
N LEU A 126 -3.20 5.81 -11.48
CA LEU A 126 -4.52 5.30 -11.11
C LEU A 126 -5.47 5.24 -12.30
N ALA A 127 -5.51 6.30 -13.12
CA ALA A 127 -6.31 6.34 -14.34
C ALA A 127 -5.87 5.25 -15.32
N GLN A 128 -4.56 5.04 -15.46
CA GLN A 128 -4.00 4.01 -16.33
C GLN A 128 -4.36 2.60 -15.85
N ALA A 129 -4.21 2.31 -14.56
CA ALA A 129 -4.58 1.03 -13.97
C ALA A 129 -6.07 0.68 -14.21
N ARG A 130 -6.95 1.69 -14.15
CA ARG A 130 -8.39 1.53 -14.46
C ARG A 130 -8.67 1.33 -15.94
N ARG A 131 -7.84 1.88 -16.85
CA ARG A 131 -7.98 1.74 -18.30
C ARG A 131 -7.58 0.36 -18.82
N VAL A 132 -6.50 -0.24 -18.28
CA VAL A 132 -6.04 -1.58 -18.67
C VAL A 132 -7.18 -2.59 -18.56
N ARG A 133 -7.90 -2.58 -17.43
CA ARG A 133 -9.09 -3.40 -17.20
C ARG A 133 -10.16 -3.24 -18.28
N ARG A 134 -10.48 -2.00 -18.67
CA ARG A 134 -11.55 -1.73 -19.65
C ARG A 134 -11.23 -2.39 -21.00
N ARG A 135 -9.95 -2.45 -21.37
CA ARG A 135 -9.51 -3.11 -22.60
C ARG A 135 -9.62 -4.63 -22.51
N GLU A 136 -9.24 -5.22 -21.37
CA GLU A 136 -9.38 -6.68 -21.15
C GLU A 136 -10.85 -7.11 -21.22
N LEU A 137 -11.77 -6.38 -20.59
CA LEU A 137 -13.20 -6.67 -20.67
C LEU A 137 -13.78 -6.50 -22.08
N ALA A 138 -13.32 -5.49 -22.83
CA ALA A 138 -13.77 -5.25 -24.20
C ALA A 138 -13.23 -6.27 -25.22
N SER A 139 -12.16 -7.00 -24.89
CA SER A 139 -11.58 -8.04 -25.75
C SER A 139 -12.19 -9.43 -25.58
N VAL A 140 -13.10 -9.60 -24.61
CA VAL A 140 -13.74 -10.90 -24.28
C VAL A 140 -15.21 -10.95 -24.76
N GLY A 141 -15.70 -9.87 -25.39
CA GLY A 141 -17.04 -9.80 -26.03
C GLY A 141 -16.95 -9.75 -27.53
#